data_AF-A0A3M3AQQ6-F1
#
_entry.id   AF-A0A3M3AQQ6-F1
#
_cell.length_a   1.000
_cell.length_b   1.000
_cell.length_c   1.000
_cell.angle_alpha   90.00
_cell.angle_beta   90.00
_cell.angle_gamma   90.00
#
_symmetry.space_group_name_H-M   'P 1'
#
loop_
_entity.id
_entity.type
_entity.pdbx_description
1 polymer ?
#
loop_
_entity_poly.entity_id
_entity_poly.type
_entity_poly.pdbx_seq_one_letter_code
_entity_poly.pdbx_strand_id
1 'polypeptide(L)'
;VKRELIGVWGMWLGWSQQQVEALAADHDPMKRAPLSSGDDYKGAMALLGIKPDTDPLSIKRAYRRLLSRHHPDKIAGSGANAQQVRVATEKTSELHNAYRVVKARRGFA
;
A
#
# COMPACT_ATOMS: atom_id res chain seq x y z
N VAL A 1 1.55 -4.21 15.93
CA VAL A 1 1.97 -3.20 14.92
C VAL A 1 1.18 -3.24 13.60
N LYS A 2 0.56 -4.36 13.18
CA LYS A 2 -0.15 -4.45 11.87
C LYS A 2 -1.54 -3.77 11.83
N ARG A 3 -2.13 -3.42 12.99
CA ARG A 3 -3.45 -2.77 13.12
C ARG A 3 -3.41 -1.23 13.11
N GLU A 4 -2.23 -0.63 13.32
CA GLU A 4 -2.13 0.82 13.51
C GLU A 4 -2.20 1.61 12.22
N LEU A 5 -1.83 1.02 11.08
CA LEU A 5 -1.90 1.74 9.81
C LEU A 5 -3.35 2.04 9.46
N ILE A 6 -4.26 1.06 9.52
CA ILE A 6 -5.67 1.29 9.21
C ILE A 6 -6.31 2.34 10.14
N GLY A 7 -5.92 2.40 11.43
CA GLY A 7 -6.44 3.39 12.39
C GLY A 7 -5.94 4.82 12.14
N VAL A 8 -4.69 4.99 11.71
CA VAL A 8 -4.13 6.30 11.34
C VAL A 8 -4.79 6.87 10.08
N TRP A 9 -5.35 6.01 9.22
CA TRP A 9 -6.00 6.40 7.97
C TRP A 9 -7.39 6.98 8.21
N GLY A 10 -8.11 6.50 9.23
CA GLY A 10 -9.44 7.00 9.56
C GLY A 10 -9.44 8.43 10.09
N MET A 11 -8.39 8.81 10.84
CA MET A 11 -8.29 10.13 11.48
C MET A 11 -7.84 11.25 10.53
N TRP A 12 -7.06 10.95 9.50
CA TRP A 12 -6.60 11.95 8.51
C TRP A 12 -7.60 12.22 7.37
N LEU A 13 -8.66 11.40 7.24
CA LEU A 13 -9.61 11.44 6.12
C LEU A 13 -11.09 11.44 6.53
N GLY A 14 -11.43 11.35 7.83
CA GLY A 14 -12.81 11.51 8.33
C GLY A 14 -13.69 10.25 8.27
N TRP A 15 -13.09 9.07 8.38
CA TRP A 15 -13.78 7.78 8.27
C TRP A 15 -14.21 7.18 9.60
N SER A 16 -15.30 6.38 9.57
CA SER A 16 -15.77 5.65 10.75
C SER A 16 -15.08 4.29 10.88
N GLN A 17 -14.85 3.88 12.13
CA GLN A 17 -14.17 2.64 12.50
C GLN A 17 -14.80 1.39 11.86
N GLN A 18 -16.11 1.40 11.60
CA GLN A 18 -16.84 0.29 10.98
C GLN A 18 -16.48 0.04 9.52
N GLN A 19 -16.24 1.10 8.73
CA GLN A 19 -15.89 0.97 7.30
C GLN A 19 -14.50 0.36 7.12
N VAL A 20 -13.61 0.76 8.02
CA VAL A 20 -12.25 0.25 8.18
C VAL A 20 -12.25 -1.24 8.55
N GLU A 21 -13.14 -1.64 9.46
CA GLU A 21 -13.20 -3.00 9.97
C GLU A 21 -13.87 -3.98 8.99
N ALA A 22 -14.92 -3.54 8.29
CA ALA A 22 -15.60 -4.33 7.26
C ALA A 22 -14.67 -4.72 6.10
N LEU A 23 -13.72 -3.86 5.73
CA LEU A 23 -12.75 -4.12 4.66
C LEU A 23 -11.56 -4.97 5.14
N ALA A 24 -11.20 -4.87 6.42
CA ALA A 24 -10.09 -5.60 7.03
C ALA A 24 -10.45 -7.06 7.39
N ALA A 25 -11.73 -7.37 7.61
CA ALA A 25 -12.19 -8.69 8.03
C ALA A 25 -11.92 -9.82 7.01
N ASP A 26 -11.89 -9.49 5.71
CA ASP A 26 -11.70 -10.48 4.63
C ASP A 26 -10.26 -10.60 4.12
N HIS A 27 -9.37 -9.70 4.54
CA HIS A 27 -8.03 -9.59 3.94
C HIS A 27 -6.98 -10.23 4.86
N ASP A 28 -6.68 -11.53 4.65
CA ASP A 28 -5.53 -12.21 5.25
C ASP A 28 -4.30 -12.12 4.32
N PRO A 29 -3.36 -11.17 4.54
CA PRO A 29 -2.16 -11.03 3.72
C PRO A 29 -1.12 -12.16 3.95
N MET A 30 -1.36 -13.10 4.88
CA MET A 30 -0.38 -14.14 5.23
C MET A 30 -0.35 -15.33 4.25
N LYS A 31 -1.29 -15.42 3.30
CA LYS A 31 -1.37 -16.53 2.32
C LYS A 31 -0.59 -16.33 1.01
N ARG A 32 0.10 -15.21 0.78
CA ARG A 32 0.98 -15.06 -0.39
C ARG A 32 2.33 -15.73 -0.11
N ALA A 33 2.59 -16.82 -0.83
CA ALA A 33 3.82 -17.62 -0.75
C ALA A 33 5.08 -16.73 -0.91
N PRO A 34 6.20 -17.06 -0.22
CA PRO A 34 7.42 -16.26 -0.31
C PRO A 34 8.08 -16.49 -1.67
N LEU A 35 8.07 -15.47 -2.53
CA LEU A 35 8.94 -15.43 -3.71
C LEU A 35 10.36 -15.04 -3.25
N SER A 36 11.37 -15.42 -4.03
CA SER A 36 12.78 -15.28 -3.65
C SER A 36 13.20 -13.81 -3.49
N SER A 37 13.91 -13.49 -2.40
CA SER A 37 14.25 -12.12 -1.94
C SER A 37 14.92 -11.20 -2.97
N GLY A 38 15.50 -11.75 -4.04
CA GLY A 38 16.12 -11.00 -5.14
C GLY A 38 15.11 -10.50 -6.18
N ASP A 39 14.16 -11.34 -6.57
CA ASP A 39 13.08 -10.98 -7.51
C ASP A 39 12.08 -10.04 -6.85
N ASP A 40 11.85 -10.21 -5.55
CA ASP A 40 10.99 -9.34 -4.74
C ASP A 40 11.44 -7.87 -4.77
N TYR A 41 12.75 -7.62 -4.78
CA TYR A 41 13.28 -6.24 -4.79
C TYR A 41 13.13 -5.57 -6.16
N LYS A 42 13.43 -6.29 -7.25
CA LYS A 42 13.24 -5.76 -8.62
C LYS A 42 11.75 -5.52 -8.89
N GLY A 43 10.89 -6.46 -8.49
CA GLY A 43 9.44 -6.32 -8.57
C GLY A 43 8.93 -5.13 -7.76
N ALA A 44 9.45 -4.92 -6.54
CA ALA A 44 9.10 -3.78 -5.71
C ALA A 44 9.48 -2.44 -6.34
N MET A 45 10.68 -2.33 -6.93
CA MET A 45 11.10 -1.12 -7.65
C MET A 45 10.21 -0.85 -8.87
N ALA A 46 9.88 -1.89 -9.63
CA ALA A 46 8.97 -1.78 -10.77
C ALA A 46 7.57 -1.33 -10.35
N LEU A 47 7.02 -1.90 -9.27
CA LEU A 47 5.71 -1.52 -8.73
C LEU A 47 5.66 -0.05 -8.30
N LEU A 48 6.75 0.45 -7.70
CA LEU A 48 6.87 1.86 -7.31
C LEU A 48 7.23 2.79 -8.48
N GLY A 49 7.61 2.24 -9.64
CA GLY A 49 8.06 2.99 -10.81
C GLY A 49 9.36 3.75 -10.56
N ILE A 50 10.27 3.17 -9.78
CA ILE A 50 11.56 3.78 -9.42
C ILE A 50 12.71 3.01 -10.05
N LYS A 51 13.84 3.70 -10.23
CA LYS A 51 15.08 3.13 -10.75
C LYS A 51 16.07 2.80 -9.63
N PRO A 52 17.10 1.96 -9.90
CA PRO A 52 18.13 1.63 -8.93
C PRO A 52 18.97 2.82 -8.42
N ASP A 53 18.90 3.99 -9.04
CA ASP A 53 19.61 5.22 -8.68
C ASP A 53 18.68 6.28 -8.06
N THR A 54 17.38 5.99 -7.93
CA THR A 54 16.42 6.95 -7.39
C THR A 54 16.72 7.28 -5.93
N ASP A 55 16.74 8.58 -5.62
CA ASP A 55 17.03 9.07 -4.27
C ASP A 55 15.88 8.78 -3.27
N PRO A 56 16.17 8.69 -1.97
CA PRO A 56 15.15 8.38 -0.95
C PRO A 56 13.94 9.32 -0.92
N LEU A 57 14.12 10.63 -1.20
CA LEU A 57 13.03 11.60 -1.22
C LEU A 57 12.09 11.32 -2.39
N SER A 58 12.64 11.03 -3.57
CA SER A 58 11.89 10.64 -4.76
C SER A 58 11.18 9.30 -4.57
N ILE A 59 11.79 8.32 -3.91
CA ILE A 59 11.13 7.05 -3.56
C ILE A 59 9.89 7.32 -2.69
N LYS A 60 10.05 8.10 -1.60
CA LYS A 60 8.93 8.47 -0.71
C LYS A 60 7.84 9.22 -1.48
N ARG A 61 8.21 10.13 -2.38
CA ARG A 61 7.26 10.89 -3.21
C ARG A 61 6.49 10.00 -4.18
N ALA A 62 7.17 9.10 -4.87
CA ALA A 62 6.56 8.14 -5.80
C ALA A 62 5.55 7.24 -5.06
N TYR A 63 5.95 6.72 -3.90
CA TYR A 63 5.11 5.92 -3.02
C TYR A 63 3.85 6.67 -2.57
N ARG A 64 3.97 7.90 -2.02
CA ARG A 64 2.80 8.71 -1.61
C ARG A 64 1.84 8.99 -2.77
N ARG A 65 2.38 9.28 -3.96
CA ARG A 65 1.58 9.53 -5.16
C ARG A 65 0.78 8.29 -5.57
N LEU A 66 1.40 7.11 -5.55
CA LEU A 66 0.74 5.85 -5.90
C LEU A 66 -0.34 5.49 -4.88
N LEU A 67 -0.05 5.66 -3.58
CA LEU A 67 -1.07 5.46 -2.53
C LEU A 67 -2.27 6.38 -2.72
N SER A 68 -2.06 7.67 -2.95
CA SER A 68 -3.15 8.62 -3.16
C SER A 68 -4.03 8.27 -4.38
N ARG A 69 -3.42 7.71 -5.44
CA ARG A 69 -4.13 7.28 -6.65
C ARG A 69 -5.01 6.05 -6.41
N HIS A 70 -4.50 5.08 -5.67
CA HIS A 70 -5.18 3.81 -5.43
C HIS A 70 -5.88 3.77 -4.08
N HIS A 71 -6.07 4.91 -3.43
CA HIS A 71 -6.62 4.94 -2.09
C HIS A 71 -8.06 4.41 -2.09
N PRO A 72 -8.39 3.34 -1.34
CA PRO A 72 -9.72 2.74 -1.35
C PRO A 72 -10.80 3.74 -0.96
N ASP A 73 -10.49 4.69 -0.07
CA ASP A 73 -11.40 5.79 0.27
C ASP A 73 -11.80 6.64 -0.91
N LYS A 74 -10.81 7.29 -1.52
CA LYS A 74 -11.06 8.18 -2.63
C LYS A 74 -11.84 7.49 -3.75
N ILE A 75 -11.60 6.19 -3.92
CA ILE A 75 -12.36 5.36 -4.86
C ILE A 75 -13.79 5.15 -4.35
N ALA A 76 -14.00 4.71 -3.12
CA ALA A 76 -15.34 4.54 -2.53
C ALA A 76 -16.17 5.84 -2.54
N GLY A 77 -15.60 6.95 -2.09
CA GLY A 77 -16.24 8.28 -2.08
C GLY A 77 -16.54 8.85 -3.46
N SER A 78 -15.97 8.27 -4.53
CA SER A 78 -16.28 8.63 -5.92
C SER A 78 -17.48 7.87 -6.50
N GLY A 79 -18.18 7.08 -5.69
CA GLY A 79 -19.31 6.24 -6.14
C GLY A 79 -18.88 4.90 -6.72
N ALA A 80 -17.66 4.45 -6.43
CA ALA A 80 -17.17 3.16 -6.90
C ALA A 80 -17.89 1.98 -6.24
N ASN A 81 -18.00 0.88 -6.97
CA ASN A 81 -18.57 -0.36 -6.44
C ASN A 81 -17.59 -1.12 -5.53
N ALA A 82 -18.10 -2.12 -4.80
CA ALA A 82 -17.30 -2.91 -3.87
C ALA A 82 -16.09 -3.59 -4.52
N GLN A 83 -16.20 -4.04 -5.78
CA GLN A 83 -15.10 -4.67 -6.49
C GLN A 83 -13.97 -3.68 -6.79
N GLN A 84 -14.29 -2.44 -7.16
CA GLN A 84 -13.31 -1.39 -7.41
C GLN A 84 -12.57 -1.00 -6.12
N VAL A 85 -13.30 -0.88 -5.00
CA VAL A 85 -12.71 -0.61 -3.67
C VAL A 85 -11.80 -1.77 -3.25
N ARG A 86 -12.19 -3.01 -3.52
CA ARG A 86 -11.36 -4.18 -3.27
C ARG A 86 -10.06 -4.15 -4.08
N VAL A 87 -10.12 -3.87 -5.38
CA VAL A 87 -8.92 -3.73 -6.23
C VAL A 87 -8.01 -2.62 -5.72
N ALA A 88 -8.58 -1.49 -5.29
CA ALA A 88 -7.83 -0.39 -4.69
C ALA A 88 -7.08 -0.84 -3.42
N THR A 89 -7.76 -1.60 -2.57
CA THR A 89 -7.21 -2.18 -1.33
C THR A 89 -6.04 -3.11 -1.62
N GLU A 90 -6.23 -4.06 -2.55
CA GLU A 90 -5.17 -4.99 -2.97
C GLU A 90 -3.94 -4.21 -3.49
N LYS A 91 -4.15 -3.17 -4.30
CA LYS A 91 -3.07 -2.32 -4.81
C LYS A 91 -2.34 -1.55 -3.71
N THR A 92 -3.05 -0.98 -2.75
CA THR A 92 -2.40 -0.29 -1.62
C THR A 92 -1.56 -1.25 -0.76
N SER A 93 -2.04 -2.48 -0.54
CA SER A 93 -1.29 -3.52 0.15
C SER A 93 0.01 -3.90 -0.59
N GLU A 94 -0.07 -4.06 -1.92
CA GLU A 94 1.10 -4.31 -2.76
C GLU A 94 2.12 -3.17 -2.68
N LEU A 95 1.66 -1.91 -2.71
CA LEU A 95 2.52 -0.72 -2.59
C LEU A 95 3.22 -0.64 -1.23
N HIS A 96 2.54 -0.98 -0.14
CA HIS A 96 3.16 -1.06 1.19
C HIS A 96 4.26 -2.10 1.23
N ASN A 97 3.99 -3.30 0.70
CA ASN A 97 4.97 -4.36 0.68
C ASN A 97 6.21 -3.95 -0.13
N ALA A 98 6.00 -3.38 -1.33
CA ALA A 98 7.09 -2.91 -2.17
C ALA A 98 7.92 -1.82 -1.48
N TYR A 99 7.27 -0.83 -0.86
CA TYR A 99 7.98 0.22 -0.13
C TYR A 99 8.77 -0.33 1.05
N ARG A 100 8.23 -1.30 1.79
CA ARG A 100 8.94 -1.97 2.90
C ARG A 100 10.19 -2.70 2.40
N VAL A 101 10.08 -3.47 1.32
CA VAL A 101 11.20 -4.20 0.72
C VAL A 101 12.30 -3.22 0.25
N VAL A 102 11.91 -2.13 -0.43
CA VAL A 102 12.85 -1.12 -0.89
C VAL A 102 13.52 -0.38 0.27
N LYS A 103 12.74 0.04 1.27
CA LYS A 103 13.25 0.71 2.47
C LYS A 103 14.24 -0.17 3.24
N ALA A 104 13.90 -1.44 3.45
CA ALA A 104 14.77 -2.39 4.15
C ALA A 104 16.12 -2.59 3.44
N ARG A 105 16.13 -2.63 2.10
CA ARG A 105 17.35 -2.82 1.32
C ARG A 105 18.19 -1.56 1.16
N ARG A 106 17.55 -0.38 1.11
CA ARG A 106 18.22 0.92 0.92
C ARG A 106 18.65 1.58 2.23
N GLY A 107 18.11 1.15 3.36
CA GLY A 107 18.54 1.62 4.69
C GLY A 107 18.20 3.07 5.03
N PHE A 108 17.22 3.71 4.35
CA PHE A 108 16.82 5.08 4.69
C PHE A 108 15.67 5.10 5.72
N ALA A 109 15.75 6.03 6.69
CA ALA A 109 14.73 6.25 7.72
C ALA A 109 13.54 7.05 7.17
#